data_AF-A0A7X2SW69-F1
#
_entry.id   AF-A0A7X2SW69-F1
#
_cell.length_a   1.000
_cell.length_b   1.000
_cell.length_c   1.000
_cell.angle_alpha   90.00
_cell.angle_beta   90.00
_cell.angle_gamma   90.00
#
_symmetry.space_group_name_H-M   'P 1'
#
loop_
_entity.id
_entity.type
_entity.pdbx_description
1 polymer ?
#
loop_
_entity_poly.entity_id
_entity_poly.type
_entity_poly.pdbx_seq_one_letter_code
_entity_poly.pdbx_strand_id
1 'polypeptide(L)' 'MTDKLTSLRQLTTVVADTGDIAAMKLYQPQDATTNPSLILNAAQIPEYRKLIDEAIGW' A
#
# COMPACT_ATOMS: atom_id res chain seq x y z
N MET A 1 -23.45 4.41 -11.33
CA MET A 1 -22.66 5.64 -11.48
C MET A 1 -21.24 5.28 -11.11
N THR A 2 -20.28 5.53 -11.99
CA THR A 2 -18.86 5.20 -11.77
C THR A 2 -18.27 6.17 -10.76
N ASP A 3 -17.55 5.69 -9.75
CA ASP A 3 -16.91 6.57 -8.78
C ASP A 3 -15.70 7.33 -9.40
N LYS A 4 -15.20 8.33 -8.67
CA LYS A 4 -14.12 9.20 -9.16
C LYS A 4 -12.81 8.44 -9.40
N LEU A 5 -12.47 7.49 -8.54
CA LEU A 5 -11.23 6.71 -8.67
C LEU A 5 -11.31 5.79 -9.89
N THR A 6 -12.45 5.12 -10.09
CA THR A 6 -12.68 4.27 -11.26
C THR A 6 -12.66 5.09 -12.56
N SER A 7 -13.19 6.31 -12.55
CA SER A 7 -13.10 7.22 -13.70
C SER A 7 -11.65 7.67 -13.97
N LEU A 8 -10.86 7.96 -12.93
CA LEU A 8 -9.47 8.39 -13.07
C LEU A 8 -8.58 7.31 -13.70
N ARG A 9 -8.82 6.03 -13.39
CA ARG A 9 -8.09 4.89 -13.97
C ARG A 9 -8.18 4.78 -15.49
N GLN A 10 -9.22 5.35 -16.09
CA GLN A 10 -9.38 5.36 -17.55
C GLN A 10 -8.46 6.37 -18.24
N LEU A 11 -7.93 7.34 -17.50
CA LEU A 11 -7.15 8.46 -18.04
C LEU A 11 -5.67 8.41 -17.63
N THR A 12 -5.35 7.73 -16.53
CA THR A 12 -3.99 7.66 -16.00
C THR A 12 -3.73 6.35 -15.27
N THR A 13 -2.45 6.01 -15.13
CA THR A 13 -2.01 4.92 -14.28
C THR A 13 -2.10 5.36 -12.82
N VAL A 14 -2.94 4.66 -12.05
CA VAL A 14 -3.10 4.92 -10.61
C VAL A 14 -2.05 4.13 -9.82
N VAL A 15 -1.29 4.84 -9.01
CA VAL A 15 -0.26 4.30 -8.11
C VAL A 15 -0.65 4.62 -6.66
N ALA A 16 -0.44 3.70 -5.73
CA ALA A 16 -0.67 3.96 -4.30
C ALA A 16 0.64 4.32 -3.59
N ASP A 17 0.66 5.44 -2.87
CA ASP A 17 1.81 5.88 -2.07
C ASP A 17 1.63 5.47 -0.61
N THR A 18 1.91 4.21 -0.30
CA THR A 18 1.70 3.64 1.05
C THR A 18 2.50 2.37 1.29
N GLY A 19 2.86 2.10 2.54
CA GLY A 19 3.34 0.80 3.00
C GLY A 19 2.22 -0.14 3.48
N ASP A 20 0.96 0.32 3.49
CA ASP A 20 -0.18 -0.46 3.99
C ASP A 20 -0.71 -1.45 2.94
N ILE A 21 -0.48 -2.73 3.21
CA ILE A 21 -0.86 -3.85 2.34
C ILE A 21 -2.39 -3.98 2.21
N ALA A 22 -3.16 -3.67 3.26
CA ALA A 22 -4.61 -3.72 3.23
C ALA A 22 -5.19 -2.65 2.30
N ALA A 23 -4.63 -1.44 2.33
CA ALA A 23 -5.00 -0.37 1.40
C ALA A 23 -4.69 -0.74 -0.06
N MET A 24 -3.53 -1.34 -0.33
CA MET A 24 -3.20 -1.84 -1.67
C MET A 24 -4.22 -2.88 -2.16
N LYS A 25 -4.65 -3.80 -1.29
CA LYS A 25 -5.67 -4.81 -1.63
C LYS A 25 -7.05 -4.20 -1.87
N LEU A 26 -7.43 -3.18 -1.09
CA LEU A 26 -8.73 -2.50 -1.24
C LEU A 26 -8.79 -1.71 -2.55
N TYR A 27 -7.76 -0.91 -2.82
CA TYR A 27 -7.79 0.02 -3.95
C TYR A 27 -7.27 -0.57 -5.24
N GLN A 28 -6.48 -1.65 -5.22
CA GLN A 28 -5.93 -2.31 -6.42
C GLN A 28 -5.25 -1.33 -7.39
N PRO A 29 -4.23 -0.57 -6.95
CA PRO A 29 -3.46 0.29 -7.84
C PRO A 29 -2.68 -0.56 -8.86
N GLN A 30 -2.19 0.08 -9.93
CA GLN A 30 -1.30 -0.58 -10.89
C GLN A 30 0.05 -0.88 -10.23
N ASP A 31 0.65 0.14 -9.62
CA ASP A 31 1.90 0.05 -8.87
C ASP A 31 1.73 0.64 -7.46
N ALA A 32 2.71 0.43 -6.59
CA ALA A 32 2.80 1.10 -5.30
C ALA A 32 4.17 1.72 -5.09
N THR A 33 4.22 2.88 -4.44
CA THR A 33 5.45 3.53 -4.00
C THR A 33 5.56 3.47 -2.49
N THR A 34 6.76 3.16 -2.02
CA THR A 34 7.13 3.24 -0.62
C THR A 34 8.30 4.20 -0.46
N ASN A 35 8.43 4.76 0.72
CA ASN A 35 9.61 5.50 1.15
C ASN A 35 9.91 5.14 2.62
N PRO A 36 11.07 5.53 3.17
CA PRO A 36 11.45 5.14 4.54
C PRO A 36 10.40 5.50 5.60
N SER A 37 9.75 6.66 5.50
CA SER A 37 8.71 7.07 6.45
C SER A 37 7.46 6.22 6.34
N LEU A 38 7.03 5.86 5.13
CA LEU A 38 5.87 4.99 4.92
C LEU A 38 6.12 3.57 5.42
N ILE A 39 7.33 3.04 5.23
CA ILE A 39 7.72 1.73 5.78
C ILE A 39 7.76 1.78 7.31
N LEU A 40 8.33 2.83 7.90
CA LEU A 40 8.36 3.00 9.36
C LEU A 40 6.96 3.04 9.95
N ASN A 41 6.02 3.72 9.30
CA ASN A 41 4.63 3.76 9.74
C ASN A 41 3.96 2.39 9.60
N ALA A 42 4.15 1.71 8.46
CA ALA A 42 3.58 0.38 8.23
C ALA A 42 4.14 -0.67 9.20
N ALA A 43 5.42 -0.62 9.55
CA ALA A 43 6.05 -1.54 10.50
C ALA A 43 5.50 -1.44 11.93
N GLN A 44 4.80 -0.34 12.27
CA GLN A 44 4.13 -0.15 13.55
C GLN A 44 2.70 -0.70 13.57
N ILE A 45 2.15 -1.12 12.42
CA ILE A 45 0.82 -1.74 12.34
C ILE A 45 0.89 -3.14 12.98
N PRO A 46 0.09 -3.43 14.01
CA PRO A 46 0.16 -4.69 14.75
C PRO A 46 0.03 -5.94 13.87
N GLU A 47 -0.83 -5.88 12.87
CA GLU A 47 -1.10 -6.96 11.92
C GLU A 47 0.13 -7.32 11.08
N TYR A 48 1.05 -6.38 10.89
CA TYR A 48 2.28 -6.59 10.10
C TYR A 48 3.48 -6.99 10.95
N ARG A 49 3.32 -7.09 12.29
CA ARG A 49 4.42 -7.42 13.21
C ARG A 49 5.14 -8.71 12.83
N LYS A 50 4.39 -9.75 12.44
CA LYS A 50 4.96 -11.04 12.03
C LYS A 50 5.92 -10.90 10.85
N LEU A 51 5.61 -10.04 9.87
CA LEU A 51 6.45 -9.80 8.70
C LEU A 51 7.77 -9.11 9.10
N ILE A 52 7.72 -8.22 10.08
CA ILE A 52 8.90 -7.54 10.61
C ILE A 52 9.78 -8.51 11.40
N ASP A 53 9.19 -9.32 12.27
CA ASP A 53 9.93 -10.30 13.06
C ASP A 53 10.58 -11.37 12.15
N GLU A 54 9.88 -11.80 11.10
CA GLU A 54 10.43 -12.70 10.07
C GLU A 54 11.61 -12.07 9.32
N ALA A 55 11.50 -10.80 8.93
CA ALA A 55 12.58 -10.09 8.23
C ALA A 55 13.83 -9.87 9.11
N ILE A 56 13.67 -9.67 10.43
CA ILE A 56 14.80 -9.57 11.37
C ILE A 56 15.50 -10.92 11.56
N GLY A 57 14.74 -12.03 11.48
CA GLY A 57 15.25 -13.38 11.66
C GLY A 57 15.84 -14.04 10.40
N TRP A 58 15.82 -13.35 9.25
CA TRP A 58 16.28 -13.85 7.95
C TRP A 58 17.81 -13.83 7.79
#